data_AF-A0A1Q7B737-F1
#
_entry.id   AF-A0A1Q7B737-F1
#
_cell.length_a   1.000
_cell.length_b   1.000
_cell.length_c   1.000
_cell.angle_alpha   90.00
_cell.angle_beta   90.00
_cell.angle_gamma   90.00
#
_symmetry.space_group_name_H-M   'P 1'
#
loop_
_entity.id
_entity.type
_entity.pdbx_description
1 polymer ?
#
loop_
_entity_poly.entity_id
_entity_poly.type
_entity_poly.pdbx_seq_one_letter_code
_entity_poly.pdbx_strand_id
1 'polypeptide(L)'
;MATQTQKTSIYAVRTTSGQERTVVDLMASRAQPKKLPITAILAPEVIKGYIFVEASGPHFVDEAIAGTRHARTRTKGVVSIQAIERFIVTKPVIEEL
;
A
#
# COMPACT_ATOMS: atom_id res chain seq x y z
N MET A 1 29.16 1.09 -5.23
CA MET A 1 28.20 2.16 -4.87
C MET A 1 27.44 1.68 -3.65
N ALA A 2 27.56 2.37 -2.51
CA ALA A 2 26.85 1.96 -1.30
C ALA A 2 25.34 2.13 -1.53
N THR A 3 24.57 1.05 -1.42
CA THR A 3 23.10 1.08 -1.47
C THR A 3 22.63 1.83 -0.25
N GLN A 4 22.38 3.14 -0.38
CA GLN A 4 21.82 3.94 0.69
C GLN A 4 20.36 3.51 0.85
N THR A 5 20.09 2.68 1.87
CA THR A 5 18.74 2.24 2.21
C THR A 5 17.92 3.48 2.59
N GLN A 6 17.13 3.99 1.64
CA GLN A 6 16.20 5.08 1.89
C GLN A 6 15.26 4.67 3.03
N LYS A 7 15.14 5.50 4.05
CA LYS A 7 14.26 5.22 5.19
C LYS A 7 12.81 5.37 4.73
N THR A 8 12.10 4.25 4.61
CA THR A 8 10.70 4.22 4.23
C THR A 8 9.80 4.00 5.44
N SER A 9 8.50 4.21 5.25
CA SER A 9 7.47 3.87 6.21
C SER A 9 6.22 3.37 5.49
N ILE A 10 5.45 2.54 6.16
CA ILE A 10 4.21 1.98 5.61
C ILE A 10 3.04 2.83 6.07
N TYR A 11 2.13 3.12 5.15
CA TYR A 11 0.93 3.88 5.40
C TYR A 11 -0.30 3.11 4.94
N ALA A 12 -1.38 3.10 5.72
CA ALA A 12 -2.64 2.55 5.26
C ALA A 12 -3.46 3.61 4.53
N VAL A 13 -4.00 3.25 3.37
CA VAL A 13 -4.88 4.11 2.57
C VAL A 13 -6.25 3.45 2.51
N ARG A 14 -7.29 4.22 2.87
CA ARG A 14 -8.67 3.76 2.73
C ARG A 14 -9.05 3.73 1.26
N THR A 15 -9.75 2.67 0.87
CA THR A 15 -10.30 2.47 -0.47
C THR A 15 -11.81 2.26 -0.40
N THR A 16 -12.46 2.26 -1.56
CA THR A 16 -13.80 1.69 -1.67
C THR A 16 -13.66 0.17 -1.52
N SER A 17 -14.45 -0.45 -0.62
CA SER A 17 -14.45 -1.90 -0.40
C SER A 17 -14.62 -2.66 -1.72
N GLY A 18 -13.74 -3.61 -2.00
CA GLY A 18 -13.74 -4.40 -3.24
C GLY A 18 -13.06 -3.73 -4.44
N GLN A 19 -12.44 -2.56 -4.25
CA GLN A 19 -11.68 -1.84 -5.28
C GLN A 19 -10.18 -1.75 -4.96
N GLU A 20 -9.69 -2.54 -4.00
CA GLU A 20 -8.31 -2.48 -3.50
C GLU A 20 -7.30 -2.68 -4.64
N ARG A 21 -7.45 -3.75 -5.43
CA ARG A 21 -6.57 -4.04 -6.58
C ARG A 21 -6.63 -2.94 -7.64
N THR A 22 -7.82 -2.46 -7.99
CA THR A 22 -7.99 -1.34 -8.92
C THR A 22 -7.30 -0.07 -8.42
N VAL A 23 -7.35 0.22 -7.12
CA VAL A 23 -6.63 1.35 -6.53
C VAL A 23 -5.12 1.15 -6.66
N VAL A 24 -4.60 -0.05 -6.40
CA VAL A 24 -3.16 -0.36 -6.58
C VAL A 24 -2.72 -0.08 -8.00
N ASP A 25 -3.43 -0.61 -9.00
CA ASP A 25 -3.08 -0.45 -10.41
C ASP A 25 -3.08 1.03 -10.84
N LEU A 26 -4.10 1.78 -10.42
CA LEU A 26 -4.21 3.21 -10.71
C LEU A 26 -3.16 4.04 -9.99
N MET A 27 -2.87 3.76 -8.71
CA MET A 27 -1.82 4.46 -7.96
C MET A 27 -0.44 4.18 -8.56
N ALA A 28 -0.13 2.93 -8.88
CA ALA A 28 1.14 2.54 -9.49
C ALA A 28 1.34 3.23 -10.85
N SER A 29 0.32 3.21 -11.72
CA SER A 29 0.35 3.87 -13.03
C SER A 29 0.57 5.39 -12.95
N ARG A 30 0.19 6.02 -11.83
CA ARG A 30 0.42 7.45 -11.58
C ARG A 30 1.75 7.75 -10.91
N ALA A 31 2.18 6.90 -9.98
CA ALA A 31 3.41 7.08 -9.23
C ALA A 31 4.66 6.93 -10.12
N GLN A 32 4.63 5.99 -11.07
CA GLN A 32 5.77 5.68 -11.94
C GLN A 32 6.21 6.86 -12.83
N PRO A 33 5.33 7.51 -13.63
CA PRO A 33 5.75 8.65 -14.48
C PRO A 33 6.24 9.84 -13.66
N LYS A 34 5.66 10.06 -12.48
CA LYS A 34 6.03 11.12 -11.54
C LYS A 34 7.29 10.80 -10.72
N LYS A 35 7.79 9.56 -10.80
CA LYS A 35 8.91 9.05 -9.99
C LYS A 35 8.70 9.33 -8.49
N LEU A 36 7.47 9.15 -8.01
CA LEU A 36 7.19 9.27 -6.58
C LEU A 36 7.99 8.18 -5.84
N PRO A 37 8.62 8.48 -4.70
CA PRO A 37 9.39 7.52 -3.91
C PRO A 37 8.46 6.60 -3.11
N ILE A 38 7.63 5.85 -3.84
CA ILE A 38 6.78 4.76 -3.37
C ILE A 38 7.49 3.46 -3.76
N THR A 39 7.85 2.67 -2.76
CA THR A 39 8.60 1.43 -2.95
C THR A 39 7.68 0.25 -3.26
N ALA A 40 6.55 0.17 -2.57
CA ALA A 40 5.61 -0.94 -2.70
C ALA A 40 4.17 -0.50 -2.40
N ILE A 41 3.21 -1.21 -3.00
CA ILE A 41 1.79 -1.09 -2.68
C ILE A 41 1.22 -2.50 -2.52
N LEU A 42 0.61 -2.78 -1.37
CA LEU A 42 0.00 -4.06 -1.02
C LEU A 42 -1.52 -3.92 -0.95
N ALA A 43 -2.23 -4.73 -1.74
CA ALA A 43 -3.66 -4.98 -1.59
C ALA A 43 -3.87 -6.32 -0.83
N PRO A 44 -4.19 -6.29 0.48
CA PRO A 44 -4.47 -7.51 1.23
C PRO A 44 -5.78 -8.16 0.75
N GLU A 45 -5.83 -9.49 0.66
CA GLU A 45 -7.06 -10.21 0.27
C GLU A 45 -8.08 -10.33 1.42
N VAL A 46 -7.57 -10.42 2.65
CA VAL A 46 -8.38 -10.68 3.85
C VAL A 46 -8.99 -9.42 4.47
N ILE A 47 -8.48 -8.22 4.12
CA ILE A 47 -9.03 -6.93 4.60
C ILE A 47 -9.62 -6.15 3.44
N LYS A 48 -10.89 -5.76 3.61
CA LYS A 48 -11.60 -4.90 2.67
C LYS A 48 -11.45 -3.43 3.04
N GLY A 49 -11.43 -2.57 2.04
CA GLY A 49 -11.42 -1.11 2.15
C GLY A 49 -10.06 -0.50 2.49
N TYR A 50 -8.97 -1.27 2.39
CA TYR A 50 -7.62 -0.78 2.68
C TYR A 50 -6.58 -1.33 1.71
N ILE A 51 -5.57 -0.51 1.44
CA ILE A 51 -4.27 -0.92 0.89
C ILE A 51 -3.17 -0.37 1.78
N PHE A 52 -1.96 -0.92 1.66
CA PHE A 52 -0.78 -0.45 2.37
C PHE A 52 0.25 0.06 1.36
N VAL A 53 0.76 1.26 1.58
CA VAL A 53 1.72 1.92 0.68
C VAL A 53 3.01 2.16 1.45
N GLU A 54 4.12 1.61 0.96
CA GLU A 54 5.45 1.90 1.47
C GLU A 54 6.05 3.08 0.69
N ALA A 55 6.44 4.13 1.40
CA ALA A 55 7.02 5.33 0.77
C ALA A 55 8.04 6.02 1.67
N SER A 56 8.89 6.88 1.09
CA SER A 56 9.85 7.73 1.84
C SER A 56 9.17 8.80 2.70
N GLY A 57 7.88 9.06 2.48
CA GLY A 57 7.14 10.04 3.25
C GLY A 57 5.64 10.05 2.96
N PRO A 58 4.85 10.61 3.90
CA PRO A 58 3.39 10.58 3.81
C PRO A 58 2.82 11.41 2.64
N HIS A 59 3.46 12.53 2.33
CA HIS A 59 3.03 13.46 1.30
C HIS A 59 3.09 12.85 -0.12
N PHE A 60 4.01 11.92 -0.36
CA PHE A 60 4.06 11.18 -1.63
C PHE A 60 2.86 10.23 -1.78
N VAL A 61 2.41 9.63 -0.67
CA VAL A 61 1.19 8.81 -0.66
C VAL A 61 -0.03 9.69 -0.89
N ASP A 62 -0.08 10.85 -0.24
CA ASP A 62 -1.18 11.82 -0.40
C ASP A 62 -1.26 12.33 -1.86
N GLU A 63 -0.11 12.56 -2.51
CA GLU A 63 -0.04 12.90 -3.93
C GLU A 63 -0.50 11.73 -4.83
N ALA A 64 -0.12 10.49 -4.53
CA ALA A 64 -0.57 9.32 -5.30
C ALA A 64 -2.07 9.04 -5.13
N ILE A 65 -2.64 9.36 -3.96
CA ILE A 65 -4.09 9.33 -3.73
C ILE A 65 -4.79 10.37 -4.61
N ALA A 66 -4.21 11.56 -4.77
CA ALA A 66 -4.78 12.63 -5.58
C ALA A 66 -4.93 12.20 -7.06
N GLY A 67 -6.17 12.05 -7.50
CA GLY A 67 -6.51 11.61 -8.86
C GLY A 67 -6.67 10.10 -9.02
N THR A 68 -6.49 9.31 -7.96
CA THR A 68 -6.77 7.87 -7.98
C THR A 68 -8.23 7.63 -7.61
N ARG A 69 -9.01 7.11 -8.57
CA ARG A 69 -10.42 6.75 -8.32
C ARG A 69 -10.47 5.65 -7.25
N HIS A 70 -11.47 5.71 -6.38
CA HIS A 70 -11.68 4.76 -5.27
C HIS A 70 -10.68 4.84 -4.12
N ALA A 71 -9.53 5.49 -4.27
CA ALA A 71 -8.73 5.93 -3.13
C ALA A 71 -9.50 6.98 -2.33
N ARG A 72 -9.32 6.99 -1.01
CA ARG A 72 -9.95 7.97 -0.11
C ARG A 72 -8.87 8.76 0.61
N THR A 73 -8.61 8.44 1.86
CA THR A 73 -7.65 9.15 2.70
C THR A 73 -6.70 8.16 3.35
N ARG A 74 -5.49 8.63 3.62
CA ARG A 74 -4.52 7.89 4.41
C ARG A 74 -4.93 7.92 5.89
N THR A 75 -4.71 6.81 6.59
CA THR A 75 -4.89 6.80 8.05
C THR A 75 -3.82 7.66 8.71
N LYS A 76 -4.11 8.21 9.88
CA LYS A 76 -3.10 8.93 10.68
C LYS A 76 -2.02 7.94 11.13
N GLY A 77 -0.77 8.40 11.15
CA GLY A 77 0.38 7.62 11.60
C GLY A 77 0.97 6.69 10.55
N VAL A 78 1.86 5.83 11.01
CA VAL A 78 2.54 4.78 10.23
C VAL A 78 2.07 3.41 10.71
N VAL A 79 2.13 2.43 9.83
CA VAL A 79 1.81 1.03 10.10
C VAL A 79 3.13 0.27 10.30
N SER A 80 3.21 -0.58 11.32
CA SER A 80 4.38 -1.44 11.52
C SER A 80 4.35 -2.63 10.57
N ILE A 81 5.52 -3.16 10.21
CA ILE A 81 5.62 -4.35 9.36
C ILE A 81 4.88 -5.55 9.99
N GLN A 82 4.98 -5.73 11.31
CA GLN A 82 4.31 -6.81 12.04
C GLN A 82 2.78 -6.74 11.92
N ALA A 83 2.22 -5.55 11.77
CA ALA A 83 0.77 -5.40 11.60
C ALA A 83 0.28 -5.87 10.22
N ILE A 84 1.17 -5.90 9.21
CA ILE A 84 0.85 -6.32 7.84
C ILE A 84 1.33 -7.74 7.49
N GLU A 85 2.28 -8.32 8.23
CA GLU A 85 2.81 -9.67 7.99
C GLU A 85 1.71 -10.73 7.82
N ARG A 86 0.69 -10.69 8.69
CA ARG A 86 -0.48 -11.60 8.62
C ARG A 86 -1.31 -11.49 7.33
N PHE A 87 -1.13 -10.44 6.53
CA PHE A 87 -1.79 -10.26 5.24
C PHE A 87 -0.93 -10.70 4.06
N ILE A 88 0.38 -10.88 4.29
CA ILE A 88 1.34 -11.37 3.30
C ILE A 88 1.39 -12.90 3.37
N VAL A 89 1.28 -13.46 4.58
CA VAL A 89 1.24 -14.91 4.80
C VAL A 89 -0.16 -15.43 4.49
N THR A 90 -0.38 -15.86 3.25
CA THR A 90 -1.51 -16.72 2.90
C THR A 90 -1.27 -18.09 3.53
N LYS A 91 -2.01 -18.43 4.59
CA LYS A 91 -2.03 -19.82 5.06
C LYS A 91 -2.55 -20.68 3.89
N PRO A 92 -1.83 -21.74 3.47
CA PRO A 92 -2.36 -22.64 2.47
C PRO A 92 -3.69 -23.21 2.98
N VAL A 93 -4.69 -23.26 2.10
CA VAL A 93 -6.04 -23.74 2.41
C VAL A 93 -6.06 -25.25 2.74
N ILE A 94 -4.93 -25.95 2.59
CA ILE A 94 -4.82 -27.40 2.72
C ILE A 94 -3.86 -27.74 3.88
N GLU A 95 -4.36 -27.59 5.09
CA GLU A 95 -3.86 -28.32 6.27
C GLU A 95 -5.07 -28.72 7.15
N GLU A 96 -6.11 -29.30 6.54
CA GLU A 96 -7.18 -30.02 7.25
C GLU A 96 -7.72 -31.13 6.34
N LEU A 97 -6.92 -32.18 6.13
CA LEU A 97 -7.35 -33.56 5.87
C LEU A 97 -6.32 -34.54 6.43
#